data_AF-A0A7Y5QG95-F1
#
_entry.id   AF-A0A7Y5QG95-F1
#
_cell.length_a   1.000
_cell.length_b   1.000
_cell.length_c   1.000
_cell.angle_alpha   90.00
_cell.angle_beta   90.00
_cell.angle_gamma   90.00
#
_symmetry.space_group_name_H-M   'P 1'
#
loop_
_entity.id
_entity.type
_entity.pdbx_description
1 polymer ?
#
loop_
_entity_poly.entity_id
_entity_poly.type
_entity_poly.pdbx_seq_one_letter_code
_entity_poly.pdbx_strand_id
1 'polypeptide(L)'
;MPQPSFPEPHGKTPRFPAAVVGILIVAGWAALALAAYHIWTHGANHRDFFPRWVGARLAIYEQRDLYSDEATWLMRERLYGRQPVPGEDPQAFAYPALIVPLLLPFWWVPDMEAATALWQATSILLLLAALLAVRRAMPEPKSPPGWIGIALFTPYVLLMIYNGQITAVPLAALAFAYAGLAGGRAHPSPLTPLPRRSDEGGKAGYAYGEVLGGAALAAGFIKPELVALPAALLIGLALRERRRRFLGGLAAG
;
A
#
# COMPACT_ATOMS: atom_id res chain seq x y z
N MET A 1 39.05 43.44 -0.10
CA MET A 1 39.30 42.02 -0.40
C MET A 1 38.20 41.53 -1.32
N PRO A 2 38.50 41.00 -2.52
CA PRO A 2 37.49 40.43 -3.41
C PRO A 2 36.89 39.15 -2.79
N GLN A 3 35.57 39.01 -2.86
CA GLN A 3 34.84 37.81 -2.44
C GLN A 3 35.24 36.63 -3.33
N PRO A 4 35.54 35.44 -2.77
CA PRO A 4 35.82 34.26 -3.59
C PRO A 4 34.56 33.85 -4.36
N SER A 5 34.66 33.90 -5.69
CA SER A 5 33.64 33.37 -6.59
C SER A 5 33.66 31.84 -6.51
N PHE A 6 32.68 31.26 -5.81
CA PHE A 6 32.49 29.82 -5.86
C PHE A 6 31.87 29.45 -7.22
N PRO A 7 32.44 28.48 -7.95
CA PRO A 7 31.86 28.03 -9.20
C PRO A 7 30.47 27.43 -8.93
N GLU A 8 29.47 27.88 -9.69
CA GLU A 8 28.13 27.33 -9.57
C GLU A 8 28.13 25.83 -9.94
N PRO A 9 27.48 24.98 -9.12
CA PRO A 9 27.37 23.56 -9.42
C PRO A 9 26.41 23.34 -10.59
N HIS A 10 26.90 23.43 -11.82
CA HIS A 10 26.17 23.10 -13.04
C HIS A 10 26.15 21.58 -13.29
N GLY A 11 25.71 20.79 -12.31
CA GLY A 11 25.42 19.37 -12.50
C GLY A 11 23.94 19.18 -12.82
N LYS A 12 23.55 19.14 -14.10
CA LYS A 12 22.20 18.71 -14.47
C LYS A 12 22.04 17.27 -14.04
N THR A 13 21.19 17.01 -13.04
CA THR A 13 20.85 15.64 -12.66
C THR A 13 20.24 14.93 -13.88
N PRO A 14 20.69 13.70 -14.21
CA PRO A 14 20.16 12.98 -15.34
C PRO A 14 18.67 12.75 -15.12
N ARG A 15 17.84 13.35 -15.97
CA ARG A 15 16.40 13.14 -15.99
C ARG A 15 16.10 12.00 -16.95
N PHE A 16 15.85 10.82 -16.41
CA PHE A 16 15.30 9.74 -17.20
C PHE A 16 13.91 10.15 -17.72
N PRO A 17 13.59 9.88 -18.99
CA PRO A 17 12.25 10.14 -19.50
C PRO A 17 11.25 9.28 -18.72
N ALA A 18 10.10 9.86 -18.37
CA ALA A 18 9.07 9.18 -17.56
C ALA A 18 8.64 7.83 -18.16
N ALA A 19 8.66 7.71 -19.49
CA ALA A 19 8.39 6.47 -20.20
C ALA A 19 9.37 5.34 -19.83
N VAL A 20 10.66 5.63 -19.71
CA VAL A 20 11.67 4.63 -19.32
C VAL A 20 11.45 4.18 -17.88
N VAL A 21 11.13 5.10 -16.97
CA VAL A 21 10.80 4.74 -15.59
C VAL A 21 9.55 3.86 -15.53
N GLY A 22 8.51 4.20 -16.31
CA GLY A 22 7.29 3.40 -16.42
C GLY A 22 7.57 1.98 -16.93
N ILE A 23 8.37 1.84 -17.99
CA ILE A 23 8.78 0.53 -18.53
C ILE A 23 9.53 -0.29 -17.48
N LEU A 24 10.47 0.32 -16.76
CA LEU A 24 11.24 -0.38 -15.72
C LEU A 24 10.35 -0.84 -14.56
N ILE A 25 9.35 -0.05 -14.16
CA ILE A 25 8.38 -0.44 -13.12
C ILE A 25 7.55 -1.65 -13.60
N VAL A 26 7.03 -1.61 -14.83
CA VAL A 26 6.24 -2.72 -15.39
C VAL A 26 7.08 -3.99 -15.54
N ALA A 27 8.31 -3.86 -16.05
CA ALA A 27 9.24 -4.99 -16.18
C ALA A 27 9.61 -5.58 -14.81
N GLY A 28 9.87 -4.73 -13.81
CA GLY A 28 10.14 -5.15 -12.45
C GLY A 28 8.94 -5.84 -11.80
N TRP A 29 7.73 -5.31 -12.00
CA TRP A 29 6.48 -5.95 -11.55
C TRP A 29 6.29 -7.34 -12.17
N ALA A 30 6.46 -7.46 -13.49
CA ALA A 30 6.33 -8.73 -14.20
C ALA A 30 7.37 -9.76 -13.74
N ALA A 31 8.62 -9.33 -13.55
CA ALA A 31 9.68 -10.19 -13.02
C ALA A 31 9.38 -10.67 -11.58
N LEU A 32 8.87 -9.78 -10.72
CA LEU A 32 8.44 -10.15 -9.37
C LEU A 32 7.26 -11.14 -9.39
N ALA A 33 6.29 -10.95 -10.28
CA ALA A 33 5.15 -11.85 -10.42
C ALA A 33 5.59 -13.24 -10.91
N LEU A 34 6.48 -13.30 -11.91
CA LEU A 34 7.05 -14.56 -12.39
C LEU A 34 7.85 -15.28 -11.29
N ALA A 35 8.66 -14.53 -10.54
CA ALA A 35 9.41 -15.09 -9.43
C ALA A 35 8.47 -15.63 -8.33
N ALA A 36 7.47 -14.85 -7.93
CA ALA A 36 6.46 -15.28 -6.96
C ALA A 36 5.75 -16.55 -7.43
N TYR A 37 5.38 -16.58 -8.72
CA TYR A 37 4.71 -17.73 -9.33
C TYR A 37 5.51 -19.02 -9.19
N HIS A 38 6.76 -18.99 -9.67
CA HIS A 38 7.59 -20.19 -9.72
C HIS A 38 8.19 -20.60 -8.36
N ILE A 39 8.43 -19.65 -7.46
CA ILE A 39 9.11 -19.94 -6.19
C ILE A 39 8.12 -20.43 -5.14
N TRP A 40 6.91 -19.85 -5.07
CA TRP A 40 6.04 -20.12 -3.92
C TRP A 40 4.54 -20.09 -4.17
N THR A 41 4.01 -19.59 -5.30
CA THR A 41 2.56 -19.71 -5.55
C THR A 41 2.18 -20.97 -6.29
N HIS A 42 3.00 -21.43 -7.22
CA HIS A 42 2.63 -22.60 -8.01
C HIS A 42 2.54 -23.86 -7.14
N GLY A 43 1.38 -24.52 -7.13
CA GLY A 43 1.11 -25.70 -6.31
C GLY A 43 0.96 -25.42 -4.80
N ALA A 44 0.92 -24.15 -4.39
CA ALA A 44 0.72 -23.77 -3.00
C ALA A 44 -0.77 -23.57 -2.66
N ASN A 45 -1.07 -23.57 -1.37
CA ASN A 45 -2.43 -23.49 -0.85
C ASN A 45 -2.84 -22.04 -0.53
N HIS A 46 -3.49 -21.36 -1.48
CA HIS A 46 -3.82 -19.92 -1.42
C HIS A 46 -5.13 -19.58 -0.71
N ARG A 47 -5.38 -20.14 0.48
CA ARG A 47 -6.68 -19.99 1.17
C ARG A 47 -7.07 -18.55 1.51
N ASP A 48 -6.10 -17.68 1.69
CA ASP A 48 -6.37 -16.31 2.11
C ASP A 48 -6.73 -15.36 0.96
N PHE A 49 -6.13 -15.58 -0.23
CA PHE A 49 -6.43 -14.82 -1.43
C PHE A 49 -7.64 -15.38 -2.18
N PHE A 50 -7.81 -16.71 -2.16
CA PHE A 50 -8.83 -17.41 -2.94
C PHE A 50 -10.25 -16.86 -2.74
N PRO A 51 -10.82 -16.77 -1.52
CA PRO A 51 -12.19 -16.30 -1.33
C PRO A 51 -12.43 -14.91 -1.92
N ARG A 52 -11.40 -14.04 -1.90
CA ARG A 52 -11.47 -12.69 -2.46
C ARG A 52 -11.47 -12.70 -3.98
N TRP A 53 -10.64 -13.57 -4.56
CA TRP A 53 -10.57 -13.76 -6.01
C TRP A 53 -11.83 -14.42 -6.56
N VAL A 54 -12.30 -15.51 -5.94
CA VAL A 54 -13.48 -16.23 -6.43
C VAL A 54 -14.78 -15.50 -6.13
N GLY A 55 -14.94 -14.94 -4.93
CA GLY A 55 -16.17 -14.25 -4.53
C GLY A 55 -16.46 -13.07 -5.45
N ALA A 56 -15.42 -12.29 -5.74
CA ALA A 56 -15.49 -11.23 -6.70
C ALA A 56 -15.89 -11.65 -8.12
N ARG A 57 -15.33 -12.75 -8.62
CA ARG A 57 -15.70 -13.29 -9.93
C ARG A 57 -17.16 -13.72 -9.94
N LEU A 58 -17.64 -14.36 -8.86
CA LEU A 58 -19.05 -14.71 -8.69
C LEU A 58 -19.94 -13.45 -8.71
N ALA A 59 -19.53 -12.39 -8.04
CA ALA A 59 -20.29 -11.14 -8.00
C ALA A 59 -20.36 -10.43 -9.36
N ILE A 60 -19.25 -10.37 -10.10
CA ILE A 60 -19.17 -9.60 -11.34
C ILE A 60 -19.64 -10.39 -12.56
N TYR A 61 -19.12 -11.61 -12.74
CA TYR A 61 -19.39 -12.39 -13.95
C TYR A 61 -20.68 -13.20 -13.85
N GLU A 62 -21.02 -13.64 -12.65
CA GLU A 62 -22.16 -14.52 -12.41
C GLU A 62 -23.31 -13.80 -11.67
N GLN A 63 -23.14 -12.51 -11.36
CA GLN A 63 -24.12 -11.65 -10.68
C GLN A 63 -24.69 -12.28 -9.40
N ARG A 64 -23.86 -13.03 -8.66
CA ARG A 64 -24.24 -13.70 -7.41
C ARG A 64 -24.07 -12.77 -6.22
N ASP A 65 -24.93 -12.95 -5.22
CA ASP A 65 -24.74 -12.32 -3.91
C ASP A 65 -23.54 -12.94 -3.20
N LEU A 66 -22.52 -12.12 -2.94
CA LEU A 66 -21.25 -12.48 -2.27
C LEU A 66 -21.45 -13.20 -0.93
N TYR A 67 -22.51 -12.84 -0.21
CA TYR A 67 -22.76 -13.29 1.16
C TYR A 67 -23.81 -14.38 1.25
N SER A 68 -24.29 -14.88 0.10
CA SER A 68 -25.26 -15.97 0.06
C SER A 68 -24.64 -17.33 0.38
N ASP A 69 -25.49 -18.24 0.87
CA ASP A 69 -25.12 -19.65 1.07
C ASP A 69 -24.71 -20.31 -0.26
N GLU A 70 -25.36 -19.93 -1.37
CA GLU A 70 -25.02 -20.43 -2.70
C GLU A 70 -23.63 -19.98 -3.15
N ALA A 71 -23.26 -18.70 -2.94
CA ALA A 71 -21.90 -18.25 -3.23
C ALA A 71 -20.87 -18.96 -2.34
N THR A 72 -21.16 -19.11 -1.05
CA THR A 72 -20.31 -19.86 -0.12
C THR A 72 -20.10 -21.30 -0.59
N TRP A 73 -21.18 -21.97 -1.02
CA TRP A 73 -21.12 -23.32 -1.57
C TRP A 73 -20.25 -23.39 -2.85
N LEU A 74 -20.46 -22.49 -3.81
CA LEU A 74 -19.67 -22.42 -5.05
C LEU A 74 -18.18 -22.16 -4.78
N MET A 75 -17.86 -21.28 -3.83
CA MET A 75 -16.47 -21.01 -3.44
C MET A 75 -15.81 -22.26 -2.86
N ARG A 76 -16.51 -23.01 -2.00
CA ARG A 76 -15.99 -24.26 -1.42
C ARG A 76 -15.82 -25.35 -2.46
N GLU A 77 -16.80 -25.53 -3.34
CA GLU A 77 -16.71 -26.51 -4.42
C GLU A 77 -15.48 -26.23 -5.29
N ARG A 78 -15.23 -24.96 -5.63
CA ARG A 78 -14.04 -24.55 -6.38
C ARG A 78 -12.73 -24.71 -5.61
N LEU A 79 -12.72 -24.53 -4.28
CA LEU A 79 -11.51 -24.63 -3.47
C LEU A 79 -11.14 -26.07 -3.14
N TYR A 80 -12.13 -26.88 -2.75
CA TYR A 80 -11.92 -28.21 -2.18
C TYR A 80 -12.37 -29.34 -3.09
N GLY A 81 -13.14 -29.06 -4.15
CA GLY A 81 -13.71 -30.08 -5.03
C GLY A 81 -14.73 -30.99 -4.34
N ARG A 82 -15.25 -30.61 -3.16
CA ARG A 82 -16.15 -31.45 -2.35
C ARG A 82 -17.14 -30.64 -1.51
N GLN A 83 -18.13 -31.37 -1.00
CA GLN A 83 -19.18 -30.86 -0.11
C GLN A 83 -18.62 -30.39 1.26
N PRO A 84 -19.34 -29.47 1.95
CA PRO A 84 -18.98 -29.01 3.28
C PRO A 84 -18.97 -30.16 4.30
N VAL A 85 -17.91 -30.22 5.12
CA VAL A 85 -17.87 -31.11 6.28
C VAL A 85 -18.29 -30.31 7.52
N PRO A 86 -19.18 -30.84 8.39
CA PRO A 86 -19.55 -30.17 9.63
C PRO A 86 -18.32 -29.82 10.48
N GLY A 87 -18.24 -28.57 10.94
CA GLY A 87 -17.12 -28.07 11.73
C GLY A 87 -15.90 -27.57 10.93
N GLU A 88 -15.90 -27.71 9.61
CA GLU A 88 -14.86 -27.13 8.74
C GLU A 88 -15.18 -25.66 8.40
N ASP A 89 -14.14 -24.83 8.35
CA ASP A 89 -14.25 -23.43 7.93
C ASP A 89 -15.03 -23.32 6.60
N PRO A 90 -16.11 -22.52 6.55
CA PRO A 90 -16.89 -22.31 5.35
C PRO A 90 -16.11 -21.68 4.20
N GLN A 91 -14.99 -20.99 4.46
CA GLN A 91 -14.26 -20.23 3.44
C GLN A 91 -15.19 -19.27 2.68
N ALA A 92 -16.21 -18.76 3.38
CA ALA A 92 -17.15 -17.79 2.86
C ALA A 92 -16.46 -16.44 2.62
N PHE A 93 -17.08 -15.59 1.80
CA PHE A 93 -16.59 -14.23 1.61
C PHE A 93 -16.86 -13.41 2.87
N ALA A 94 -15.84 -13.28 3.73
CA ALA A 94 -15.94 -12.58 5.01
C ALA A 94 -15.45 -11.12 4.96
N TYR A 95 -15.21 -10.58 3.78
CA TYR A 95 -14.62 -9.25 3.60
C TYR A 95 -15.70 -8.22 3.23
N PRO A 96 -15.48 -6.91 3.48
CA PRO A 96 -16.38 -5.88 2.98
C PRO A 96 -16.42 -5.87 1.45
N ALA A 97 -17.60 -5.79 0.84
CA ALA A 97 -17.75 -5.76 -0.62
C ALA A 97 -16.95 -4.64 -1.29
N LEU A 98 -16.58 -3.58 -0.56
CA LEU A 98 -15.70 -2.52 -1.06
C LEU A 98 -14.30 -3.02 -1.51
N ILE A 99 -13.82 -4.17 -1.02
CA ILE A 99 -12.55 -4.74 -1.50
C ILE A 99 -12.67 -5.27 -2.93
N VAL A 100 -13.89 -5.42 -3.44
CA VAL A 100 -14.14 -5.98 -4.76
C VAL A 100 -13.48 -5.07 -5.83
N PRO A 101 -13.89 -3.81 -6.05
CA PRO A 101 -13.26 -2.97 -7.06
C PRO A 101 -11.72 -2.87 -6.98
N LEU A 102 -11.14 -2.97 -5.79
CA LEU A 102 -9.69 -2.90 -5.56
C LEU A 102 -8.93 -4.07 -6.21
N LEU A 103 -9.49 -5.27 -6.19
CA LEU A 103 -8.87 -6.48 -6.72
C LEU A 103 -9.28 -6.77 -8.17
N LEU A 104 -10.12 -5.92 -8.77
CA LEU A 104 -10.66 -6.05 -10.12
C LEU A 104 -9.61 -6.39 -11.20
N PRO A 105 -8.44 -5.73 -11.26
CA PRO A 105 -7.44 -6.03 -12.29
C PRO A 105 -6.95 -7.48 -12.27
N PHE A 106 -6.96 -8.13 -11.09
CA PHE A 106 -6.42 -9.47 -10.89
C PHE A 106 -7.44 -10.57 -11.19
N TRP A 107 -8.72 -10.26 -11.22
CA TRP A 107 -9.75 -11.25 -11.52
C TRP A 107 -9.94 -11.52 -12.99
N TRP A 108 -9.45 -10.64 -13.88
CA TRP A 108 -9.40 -10.97 -15.30
C TRP A 108 -8.46 -12.13 -15.60
N VAL A 109 -7.56 -12.46 -14.67
CA VAL A 109 -6.68 -13.62 -14.78
C VAL A 109 -7.47 -14.86 -14.34
N PRO A 110 -7.76 -15.81 -15.25
CA PRO A 110 -8.56 -17.00 -14.92
C PRO A 110 -7.84 -17.98 -14.00
N ASP A 111 -6.51 -17.98 -14.06
CA ASP A 111 -5.66 -18.80 -13.21
C ASP A 111 -5.43 -18.12 -11.84
N MET A 112 -5.85 -18.79 -10.77
CA MET A 112 -5.82 -18.23 -9.42
C MET A 112 -4.39 -18.05 -8.90
N GLU A 113 -3.48 -18.97 -9.23
CA GLU A 113 -2.09 -18.89 -8.79
C GLU A 113 -1.38 -17.71 -9.45
N ALA A 114 -1.58 -17.50 -10.75
CA ALA A 114 -1.10 -16.33 -11.48
C ALA A 114 -1.72 -15.04 -10.95
N ALA A 115 -3.03 -15.02 -10.69
CA ALA A 115 -3.68 -13.87 -10.06
C ALA A 115 -3.07 -13.53 -8.69
N THR A 116 -2.79 -14.57 -7.89
CA THR A 116 -2.13 -14.42 -6.58
C THR A 116 -0.72 -13.86 -6.74
N ALA A 117 0.08 -14.39 -7.65
CA ALA A 117 1.44 -13.94 -7.90
C ALA A 117 1.49 -12.46 -8.37
N LEU A 118 0.57 -12.06 -9.25
CA LEU A 118 0.42 -10.68 -9.69
C LEU A 118 0.03 -9.76 -8.54
N TRP A 119 -0.91 -10.19 -7.70
CA TRP A 119 -1.30 -9.44 -6.50
C TRP A 119 -0.15 -9.28 -5.50
N GLN A 120 0.64 -10.32 -5.30
CA GLN A 120 1.82 -10.29 -4.43
C GLN A 120 2.89 -9.33 -4.97
N ALA A 121 3.16 -9.37 -6.28
CA ALA A 121 4.09 -8.43 -6.91
C ALA A 121 3.61 -6.98 -6.77
N THR A 122 2.32 -6.72 -6.96
CA THR A 122 1.72 -5.40 -6.71
C THR A 122 1.88 -4.99 -5.25
N SER A 123 1.62 -5.90 -4.31
CA SER A 123 1.76 -5.65 -2.87
C SER A 123 3.19 -5.28 -2.50
N ILE A 124 4.19 -5.98 -3.05
CA ILE A 124 5.61 -5.68 -2.85
C ILE A 124 5.95 -4.28 -3.38
N LEU A 125 5.51 -3.93 -4.59
CA LEU A 125 5.77 -2.60 -5.16
C LEU A 125 5.10 -1.48 -4.38
N LEU A 126 3.87 -1.70 -3.91
CA LEU A 126 3.16 -0.76 -3.04
C LEU A 126 3.92 -0.54 -1.73
N LEU A 127 4.43 -1.60 -1.11
CA LEU A 127 5.25 -1.50 0.10
C LEU A 127 6.57 -0.77 -0.17
N LEU A 128 7.28 -1.09 -1.26
CA LEU A 128 8.51 -0.38 -1.62
C LEU A 128 8.25 1.11 -1.88
N ALA A 129 7.17 1.44 -2.59
CA ALA A 129 6.78 2.82 -2.85
C ALA A 129 6.41 3.55 -1.54
N ALA A 130 5.71 2.88 -0.63
CA ALA A 130 5.39 3.36 0.71
C ALA A 130 6.69 3.72 1.48
N LEU A 131 7.68 2.84 1.46
CA LEU A 131 8.96 3.12 2.12
C LEU A 131 9.69 4.31 1.52
N LEU A 132 9.76 4.38 0.19
CA LEU A 132 10.43 5.46 -0.49
C LEU A 132 9.73 6.79 -0.19
N ALA A 133 8.39 6.79 -0.10
CA ALA A 133 7.61 7.94 0.29
C ALA A 133 7.96 8.39 1.73
N VAL A 134 7.90 7.48 2.71
CA VAL A 134 8.26 7.76 4.11
C VAL A 134 9.72 8.21 4.23
N ARG A 135 10.65 7.56 3.53
CA ARG A 135 12.08 7.90 3.55
C ARG A 135 12.36 9.30 3.00
N ARG A 136 11.68 9.70 1.93
CA ARG A 136 11.78 11.06 1.34
C ARG A 136 11.18 12.12 2.25
N ALA A 137 10.20 11.73 3.05
CA ALA A 137 9.49 12.59 3.98
C ALA A 137 10.27 12.88 5.28
N MET A 138 11.35 12.14 5.55
CA MET A 138 12.14 12.31 6.77
C MET A 138 13.16 13.46 6.64
N PRO A 139 13.15 14.47 7.54
CA PRO A 139 13.99 15.66 7.44
C PRO A 139 15.49 15.42 7.66
N GLU A 140 15.88 14.41 8.44
CA GLU A 140 17.29 14.08 8.66
C GLU A 140 17.56 12.58 8.48
N PRO A 141 18.61 12.18 7.73
CA PRO A 141 19.00 10.78 7.52
C PRO A 141 19.66 10.12 8.74
N LYS A 142 19.66 10.76 9.93
CA LYS A 142 20.44 10.31 11.09
C LYS A 142 19.89 9.06 11.79
N SER A 143 18.64 8.68 11.52
CA SER A 143 18.13 7.37 11.94
C SER A 143 18.31 6.38 10.81
N PRO A 144 19.07 5.28 10.99
CA PRO A 144 19.26 4.32 9.93
C PRO A 144 17.88 3.79 9.48
N PRO A 145 17.63 3.63 8.18
CA PRO A 145 16.38 3.05 7.65
C PRO A 145 16.15 1.61 8.12
N GLY A 146 17.06 1.05 8.93
CA GLY A 146 16.98 -0.30 9.49
C GLY A 146 15.70 -0.58 10.26
N TRP A 147 15.11 0.38 10.98
CA TRP A 147 13.84 0.14 11.69
C TRP A 147 12.64 0.06 10.72
N ILE A 148 12.68 0.78 9.60
CA ILE A 148 11.71 0.67 8.50
C ILE A 148 11.88 -0.71 7.83
N GLY A 149 13.13 -1.13 7.62
CA GLY A 149 13.46 -2.48 7.16
C GLY A 149 12.95 -3.56 8.12
N ILE A 150 13.18 -3.43 9.42
CA ILE A 150 12.71 -4.36 10.46
C ILE A 150 11.17 -4.41 10.50
N ALA A 151 10.49 -3.26 10.40
CA ALA A 151 9.04 -3.20 10.37
C ALA A 151 8.44 -3.90 9.14
N LEU A 152 9.15 -3.90 8.00
CA LEU A 152 8.71 -4.59 6.78
C LEU A 152 9.18 -6.03 6.63
N PHE A 153 10.31 -6.40 7.25
CA PHE A 153 10.86 -7.75 7.24
C PHE A 153 10.54 -8.51 8.52
N THR A 154 9.60 -8.00 9.31
CA THR A 154 8.99 -8.81 10.36
C THR A 154 8.35 -10.02 9.67
N PRO A 155 8.57 -11.27 10.16
CA PRO A 155 8.02 -12.48 9.55
C PRO A 155 6.53 -12.39 9.21
N TYR A 156 5.80 -11.58 9.96
CA TYR A 156 4.40 -11.28 9.73
C TYR A 156 4.11 -10.56 8.41
N VAL A 157 4.87 -9.53 8.04
CA VAL A 157 4.67 -8.82 6.76
C VAL A 157 5.00 -9.75 5.59
N LEU A 158 6.03 -10.58 5.73
CA LEU A 158 6.36 -11.61 4.74
C LEU A 158 5.23 -12.65 4.63
N LEU A 159 4.68 -13.10 5.75
CA LEU A 159 3.51 -13.99 5.78
C LEU A 159 2.28 -13.34 5.14
N MET A 160 2.08 -12.03 5.34
CA MET A 160 0.98 -11.30 4.72
C MET A 160 1.12 -11.20 3.21
N ILE A 161 2.33 -10.95 2.71
CA ILE A 161 2.62 -11.00 1.28
C ILE A 161 2.39 -12.43 0.78
N TYR A 162 2.95 -13.44 1.44
CA TYR A 162 2.79 -14.85 1.08
C TYR A 162 1.31 -15.28 1.00
N ASN A 163 0.48 -14.83 1.94
CA ASN A 163 -0.95 -15.12 1.94
C ASN A 163 -1.79 -14.21 1.01
N GLY A 164 -1.17 -13.31 0.25
CA GLY A 164 -1.88 -12.39 -0.64
C GLY A 164 -2.84 -11.46 0.12
N GLN A 165 -2.44 -10.97 1.28
CA GLN A 165 -3.26 -10.11 2.14
C GLN A 165 -3.39 -8.69 1.57
N ILE A 166 -4.47 -7.98 1.92
CA ILE A 166 -4.73 -6.63 1.40
C ILE A 166 -3.91 -5.53 2.07
N THR A 167 -3.13 -5.87 3.10
CA THR A 167 -2.42 -4.94 4.00
C THR A 167 -1.49 -3.96 3.30
N ALA A 168 -0.92 -4.33 2.15
CA ALA A 168 -0.05 -3.44 1.39
C ALA A 168 -0.75 -2.15 0.94
N VAL A 169 -2.06 -2.20 0.67
CA VAL A 169 -2.85 -1.04 0.22
C VAL A 169 -3.03 0.02 1.32
N PRO A 170 -3.57 -0.29 2.51
CA PRO A 170 -3.67 0.71 3.57
C PRO A 170 -2.29 1.21 4.00
N LEU A 171 -1.26 0.36 4.04
CA LEU A 171 0.12 0.80 4.34
C LEU A 171 0.67 1.79 3.31
N ALA A 172 0.43 1.54 2.02
CA ALA A 172 0.82 2.47 0.97
C ALA A 172 0.04 3.78 1.07
N ALA A 173 -1.29 3.72 1.23
CA ALA A 173 -2.13 4.91 1.40
C ALA A 173 -1.63 5.77 2.57
N LEU A 174 -1.28 5.13 3.69
CA LEU A 174 -0.74 5.79 4.87
C LEU A 174 0.60 6.47 4.63
N ALA A 175 1.53 5.73 4.02
CA ALA A 175 2.86 6.22 3.72
C ALA A 175 2.83 7.40 2.73
N PHE A 176 2.01 7.32 1.69
CA PHE A 176 1.83 8.41 0.73
C PHE A 176 1.19 9.62 1.37
N ALA A 177 0.19 9.41 2.23
CA ALA A 177 -0.39 10.50 2.99
C ALA A 177 0.66 11.15 3.88
N TYR A 178 1.40 10.39 4.70
CA TYR A 178 2.49 10.91 5.53
C TYR A 178 3.54 11.68 4.69
N ALA A 179 3.89 11.18 3.51
CA ALA A 179 4.87 11.81 2.64
C ALA A 179 4.38 13.11 2.01
N GLY A 180 3.11 13.16 1.61
CA GLY A 180 2.46 14.40 1.16
C GLY A 180 2.59 15.52 2.17
N LEU A 181 2.50 15.21 3.48
CA LEU A 181 2.58 16.24 4.54
C LEU A 181 4.01 16.72 4.78
N ALA A 182 5.01 15.86 4.54
CA ALA A 182 6.41 16.25 4.66
C ALA A 182 6.84 17.19 3.53
N GLY A 183 6.33 16.99 2.31
CA GLY A 183 6.60 17.86 1.17
C GLY A 183 6.13 19.31 1.38
N GLY A 184 5.12 19.53 2.24
CA GLY A 184 4.64 20.86 2.62
C GLY A 184 5.54 21.61 3.61
N ARG A 185 6.58 20.97 4.17
CA ARG A 185 7.55 21.58 5.09
C ARG A 185 8.85 21.98 4.40
N ALA A 186 8.82 22.44 3.15
CA ALA A 186 9.97 23.17 2.61
C ALA A 186 10.27 24.32 3.58
N HIS A 187 11.31 24.14 4.40
CA HIS A 187 11.72 25.10 5.41
C HIS A 187 11.98 26.40 4.65
N PRO A 188 11.26 27.50 4.92
CA PRO A 188 11.62 28.76 4.32
C PRO A 188 13.04 29.05 4.81
N SER A 189 14.00 28.97 3.89
CA SER A 189 15.36 29.35 4.21
C SER A 189 15.29 30.82 4.65
N PRO A 190 15.87 31.20 5.80
CA PRO A 190 15.78 32.58 6.31
C PRO A 190 16.36 33.63 5.36
N LEU A 191 17.04 33.19 4.29
CA LEU A 191 17.69 34.03 3.29
C LEU A 191 16.98 34.07 1.93
N THR A 192 15.83 33.41 1.77
CA THR A 192 15.05 33.48 0.52
C THR A 192 13.85 34.40 0.73
N PRO A 193 13.81 35.60 0.11
CA PRO A 193 12.63 36.46 0.13
C PRO A 193 11.42 35.65 -0.35
N LEU A 194 10.43 35.49 0.53
CA LEU A 194 9.22 34.75 0.19
C LEU A 194 8.53 35.41 -1.00
N PRO A 195 8.23 34.68 -2.09
CA PRO A 195 7.34 35.20 -3.11
C PRO A 195 6.00 35.58 -2.45
N ARG A 196 5.51 36.76 -2.80
CA ARG A 196 4.35 37.41 -2.19
C ARG A 196 3.08 36.61 -2.53
N ARG A 197 2.72 35.68 -1.64
CA ARG A 197 1.38 35.17 -1.31
C ARG A 197 0.32 35.32 -2.43
N SER A 198 0.30 34.37 -3.36
CA SER A 198 -0.91 33.90 -4.05
C SER A 198 -1.14 32.38 -3.90
N ASP A 199 -0.33 31.69 -3.08
CA ASP A 199 -0.36 30.24 -2.86
C ASP A 199 -1.39 29.78 -1.82
N GLU A 200 -2.66 30.20 -1.95
CA GLU A 200 -3.74 29.62 -1.13
C GLU A 200 -4.09 28.19 -1.58
N GLY A 201 -3.92 27.87 -2.87
CA GLY A 201 -4.21 26.54 -3.42
C GLY A 201 -3.30 25.42 -2.88
N GLY A 202 -2.02 25.71 -2.60
CA GLY A 202 -1.08 24.70 -2.09
C GLY A 202 -1.42 24.25 -0.67
N LYS A 203 -1.77 25.19 0.22
CA LYS A 203 -2.06 24.89 1.64
C LYS A 203 -3.30 24.02 1.84
N ALA A 204 -4.31 24.17 0.99
CA ALA A 204 -5.52 23.35 1.03
C ALA A 204 -5.20 21.88 0.67
N GLY A 205 -4.44 21.65 -0.41
CA GLY A 205 -4.08 20.30 -0.86
C GLY A 205 -3.34 19.48 0.21
N TYR A 206 -2.43 20.11 0.96
CA TYR A 206 -1.73 19.42 2.06
C TYR A 206 -2.66 19.04 3.22
N ALA A 207 -3.62 19.90 3.59
CA ALA A 207 -4.55 19.63 4.68
C ALA A 207 -5.47 18.44 4.36
N TYR A 208 -5.93 18.32 3.11
CA TYR A 208 -6.72 17.16 2.66
C TYR A 208 -5.92 15.86 2.73
N GLY A 209 -4.63 15.89 2.36
CA GLY A 209 -3.75 14.72 2.48
C GLY A 209 -3.59 14.22 3.93
N GLU A 210 -3.56 15.12 4.92
CA GLU A 210 -3.46 14.77 6.35
C GLU A 210 -4.68 14.01 6.84
N VAL A 211 -5.86 14.51 6.47
CA VAL A 211 -7.14 13.93 6.87
C VAL A 211 -7.36 12.58 6.19
N LEU A 212 -7.09 12.49 4.88
CA LEU A 212 -7.22 11.25 4.13
C LEU A 212 -6.22 10.18 4.60
N GLY A 213 -5.01 10.57 4.98
CA GLY A 213 -4.04 9.65 5.59
C GLY A 213 -4.50 9.07 6.90
N GLY A 214 -5.04 9.92 7.78
CA GLY A 214 -5.62 9.48 9.03
C GLY A 214 -6.83 8.56 8.81
N ALA A 215 -7.75 8.92 7.91
CA ALA A 215 -8.91 8.09 7.58
C ALA A 215 -8.51 6.74 6.96
N ALA A 216 -7.49 6.72 6.11
CA ALA A 216 -6.94 5.47 5.57
C ALA A 216 -6.32 4.58 6.66
N LEU A 217 -5.75 5.18 7.72
CA LEU A 217 -5.25 4.44 8.88
C LEU A 217 -6.39 3.78 9.63
N ALA A 218 -7.47 4.54 9.85
CA ALA A 218 -8.68 4.07 10.53
C ALA A 218 -9.33 2.91 9.76
N ALA A 219 -9.43 3.01 8.43
CA ALA A 219 -9.90 1.91 7.58
C ALA A 219 -9.00 0.65 7.67
N GLY A 220 -7.72 0.80 8.03
CA GLY A 220 -6.82 -0.32 8.31
C GLY A 220 -7.22 -1.17 9.53
N PHE A 221 -8.04 -0.65 10.44
CA PHE A 221 -8.52 -1.39 11.62
C PHE A 221 -9.55 -2.48 11.31
N ILE A 222 -9.94 -2.68 10.04
CA ILE A 222 -10.74 -3.83 9.61
C ILE A 222 -10.05 -5.17 9.97
N LYS A 223 -8.71 -5.17 10.07
CA LYS A 223 -7.93 -6.27 10.68
C LYS A 223 -6.82 -5.67 11.55
N PRO A 224 -7.08 -5.38 12.84
CA PRO A 224 -6.15 -4.64 13.68
C PRO A 224 -4.81 -5.35 13.84
N GLU A 225 -4.78 -6.69 13.77
CA GLU A 225 -3.57 -7.50 13.82
C GLU A 225 -2.60 -7.15 12.68
N LEU A 226 -3.13 -6.71 11.53
CA LEU A 226 -2.38 -6.42 10.31
C LEU A 226 -1.74 -5.04 10.29
N VAL A 227 -2.37 -4.09 10.97
CA VAL A 227 -2.01 -2.69 10.86
C VAL A 227 -1.51 -2.13 12.19
N ALA A 228 -1.71 -2.79 13.33
CA ALA A 228 -1.36 -2.29 14.65
C ALA A 228 0.09 -1.80 14.77
N LEU A 229 1.07 -2.60 14.34
CA LEU A 229 2.48 -2.23 14.47
C LEU A 229 2.86 -1.07 13.51
N PRO A 230 2.57 -1.13 12.20
CA PRO A 230 2.78 0.02 11.31
C PRO A 230 2.00 1.27 11.73
N ALA A 231 0.75 1.11 12.20
CA ALA A 231 -0.09 2.17 12.75
C ALA A 231 0.59 2.85 13.94
N ALA A 232 1.04 2.06 14.91
CA ALA A 232 1.72 2.56 16.11
C ALA A 232 2.99 3.33 15.75
N LEU A 233 3.77 2.83 14.78
CA LEU A 233 4.96 3.53 14.28
C LEU A 233 4.61 4.87 13.62
N LEU A 234 3.58 4.90 12.78
CA LEU A 234 3.13 6.13 12.11
C LEU A 234 2.51 7.14 13.10
N ILE A 235 1.75 6.66 14.08
CA ILE A 235 1.21 7.49 15.17
C ILE A 235 2.36 8.06 16.01
N GLY A 236 3.34 7.24 16.39
CA GLY A 236 4.52 7.67 17.14
C GLY A 236 5.33 8.73 16.37
N LEU A 237 5.49 8.54 15.07
CA LEU A 237 6.15 9.51 14.18
C LEU A 237 5.33 10.81 14.05
N ALA A 238 4.02 10.71 13.89
CA ALA A 238 3.12 11.86 13.83
C ALA A 238 3.12 12.67 15.14
N LEU A 239 3.13 12.00 16.30
CA LEU A 239 3.25 12.62 17.62
C LEU A 239 4.59 13.33 17.79
N ARG A 240 5.70 12.64 17.47
CA ARG A 240 7.06 13.20 17.53
C ARG A 240 7.19 14.45 16.67
N GLU A 241 6.54 14.46 15.51
CA GLU A 241 6.55 15.58 14.57
C GLU A 241 5.41 16.58 14.75
N ARG A 242 4.60 16.45 15.81
CA ARG A 242 3.45 17.33 16.14
C ARG A 242 2.44 17.48 14.99
N ARG A 243 2.16 16.41 14.25
CA ARG A 243 1.22 16.38 13.10
C ARG A 243 -0.24 16.22 13.55
N ARG A 244 -0.82 17.28 14.13
CA ARG A 244 -2.19 17.24 14.72
C ARG A 244 -3.31 16.90 13.74
N ARG A 245 -3.21 17.30 12.47
CA ARG A 245 -4.24 17.05 11.46
C ARG A 245 -4.29 15.59 10.99
N PHE A 246 -3.13 14.93 10.91
CA PHE A 246 -3.06 13.48 10.69
C PHE A 246 -3.77 12.71 11.80
N LEU A 247 -3.53 13.10 13.05
CA LEU A 247 -4.22 12.53 14.21
C LEU A 247 -5.73 12.84 14.19
N GLY A 248 -6.12 14.03 13.73
CA GLY A 248 -7.53 14.39 13.55
C GLY A 248 -8.23 13.53 12.49
N GLY A 249 -7.57 13.25 11.36
CA GLY A 249 -8.09 12.33 10.35
C GLY A 249 -8.23 10.90 10.87
N LEU A 250 -7.28 10.45 11.69
CA LEU A 250 -7.32 9.13 12.32
C LEU A 250 -8.51 9.01 13.29
N ALA A 251 -8.79 10.04 14.08
CA ALA A 251 -9.89 10.03 15.02
C ALA A 251 -11.27 10.15 14.35
N ALA A 252 -11.32 10.62 13.09
CA ALA A 252 -12.56 10.87 12.37
C ALA A 252 -12.99 9.71 11.45
N GLY A 253 -12.09 8.78 11.12
CA GLY A 253 -12.37 7.56 10.36
C GLY A 253 -12.65 6.38 11.28
#